data_AF-A0A139CPA5-F1
#
_entry.id   AF-A0A139CPA5-F1
#
_cell.length_a   1.000
_cell.length_b   1.000
_cell.length_c   1.000
_cell.angle_alpha   90.00
_cell.angle_beta   90.00
_cell.angle_gamma   90.00
#
_symmetry.space_group_name_H-M   'P 1'
#
loop_
_entity.id
_entity.type
_entity.pdbx_description
1 polymer ?
#
loop_
_entity_poly.entity_id
_entity_poly.type
_entity_poly.pdbx_seq_one_letter_code
_entity_poly.pdbx_strand_id
1 'polypeptide(L)'
;GKILVLERGLSPEEEANLIEMTMTQIAPDEFSGIEMETYPAHETKSFLGKIFNKGPKGRLTLIGPADQLKTLKKDRDMITALVSSNR
;
A
#
# COMPACT_ATOMS: atom_id res chain seq x y z
N GLY A 1 11.02 7.61 9.66
CA GLY A 1 10.85 7.78 8.21
C GLY A 1 9.50 8.42 7.91
N LYS A 2 9.23 8.74 6.64
CA LYS A 2 7.90 9.17 6.18
C LYS A 2 7.11 7.95 5.70
N ILE A 3 5.81 7.93 5.94
CA ILE A 3 4.89 6.90 5.44
C ILE A 3 3.84 7.58 4.59
N LEU A 4 3.55 6.99 3.44
CA LEU A 4 2.51 7.43 2.53
C LEU A 4 1.35 6.44 2.58
N VAL A 5 0.13 6.96 2.67
CA VAL A 5 -1.12 6.18 2.62
C VAL A 5 -1.92 6.66 1.42
N LEU A 6 -2.28 5.74 0.54
CA LEU A 6 -3.10 6.00 -0.64
C LEU A 6 -4.50 5.42 -0.43
N GLU A 7 -5.52 6.21 -0.76
CA GLU A 7 -6.94 5.79 -0.70
C GLU A 7 -7.34 4.82 -1.82
N ARG A 8 -6.49 4.73 -2.85
CA ARG A 8 -6.59 3.79 -3.96
C ARG A 8 -5.28 3.04 -4.13
N GLY A 9 -5.41 1.77 -4.49
CA GLY A 9 -4.25 0.93 -4.77
C GLY A 9 -3.60 1.34 -6.06
N LEU A 10 -2.30 1.05 -6.17
CA LEU A 10 -1.59 1.18 -7.43
C LEU A 10 -2.03 0.05 -8.38
N SER A 11 -2.21 0.40 -9.64
CA SER A 11 -2.22 -0.59 -10.72
C SER A 11 -0.83 -1.20 -10.89
N PRO A 12 -0.71 -2.38 -11.53
CA PRO A 12 0.60 -3.00 -11.78
C PRO A 12 1.57 -2.08 -12.53
N GLU A 13 1.05 -1.23 -13.44
CA GLU A 13 1.84 -0.26 -14.18
C GLU A 13 2.30 0.91 -13.30
N GLU A 14 1.44 1.43 -12.43
CA GLU A 14 1.81 2.48 -11.47
C GLU A 14 2.84 1.96 -10.45
N GLU A 15 2.70 0.71 -10.00
CA GLU A 15 3.64 0.06 -9.08
C GLU A 15 5.01 -0.13 -9.73
N ALA A 16 5.06 -0.64 -10.96
CA ALA A 16 6.30 -0.78 -11.72
C ALA A 16 6.99 0.57 -11.94
N ASN A 17 6.24 1.61 -12.33
CA ASN A 17 6.77 2.97 -12.49
C ASN A 17 7.33 3.53 -11.18
N LEU A 18 6.66 3.29 -10.05
CA LEU A 18 7.16 3.74 -8.75
C LEU A 18 8.49 3.06 -8.39
N ILE A 19 8.59 1.75 -8.61
CA ILE A 19 9.83 1.00 -8.37
C ILE A 19 10.95 1.54 -9.26
N GLU A 20 10.70 1.67 -10.57
CA GLU A 20 11.67 2.18 -11.54
C GLU A 20 12.17 3.58 -11.15
N MET A 21 11.24 4.51 -10.93
CA MET A 21 11.56 5.88 -10.55
C MET A 21 12.36 5.92 -9.24
N THR A 22 12.01 5.08 -8.27
CA THR A 22 12.74 4.98 -6.99
C THR A 22 14.18 4.53 -7.22
N MET A 23 14.41 3.51 -8.04
CA MET A 23 15.76 3.02 -8.36
C MET A 23 16.67 4.10 -8.96
N THR A 24 16.10 5.09 -9.67
CA THR A 24 16.89 6.21 -10.23
C THR A 24 17.30 7.26 -9.20
N GLN A 25 16.65 7.30 -8.04
CA GLN A 25 16.83 8.35 -7.02
C GLN A 25 17.53 7.86 -5.75
N ILE A 26 17.55 6.55 -5.50
CA ILE A 26 18.15 5.98 -4.29
C ILE A 26 19.68 5.92 -4.38
N ALA A 27 20.34 6.05 -3.23
CA ALA A 27 21.71 5.59 -3.03
C ALA A 27 21.66 4.14 -2.52
N PRO A 28 22.22 3.14 -3.24
CA PRO A 28 22.07 1.73 -2.88
C PRO A 28 22.50 1.37 -1.46
N ASP A 29 23.55 2.02 -0.96
CA ASP A 29 24.12 1.73 0.37
C ASP A 29 23.33 2.38 1.51
N GLU A 30 22.48 3.37 1.21
CA GLU A 30 21.69 4.11 2.20
C GLU A 30 20.19 3.77 2.12
N PHE A 31 19.78 2.97 1.14
CA PHE A 31 18.39 2.65 0.89
C PHE A 31 18.01 1.30 1.50
N SER A 32 17.21 1.37 2.56
CA SER A 32 16.70 0.19 3.26
C SER A 32 15.62 -0.59 2.49
N GLY A 33 15.16 -0.09 1.34
CA GLY A 33 14.02 -0.64 0.61
C GLY A 33 12.72 0.11 0.89
N ILE A 34 11.70 -0.16 0.08
CA ILE A 34 10.31 0.23 0.35
C ILE A 34 9.47 -1.01 0.61
N GLU A 35 8.61 -0.93 1.62
CA GLU A 35 7.52 -1.88 1.86
C GLU A 35 6.24 -1.29 1.28
N MET A 36 5.52 -2.07 0.48
CA MET A 36 4.26 -1.67 -0.14
C MET A 36 3.21 -2.76 0.00
N GLU A 37 2.07 -2.42 0.60
CA GLU A 37 0.97 -3.37 0.83
C GLU A 37 -0.37 -2.75 0.44
N THR A 38 -1.17 -3.51 -0.32
CA THR A 38 -2.48 -3.07 -0.82
C THR A 38 -3.61 -3.90 -0.20
N TYR A 39 -4.61 -3.22 0.34
CA TYR A 39 -5.73 -3.80 1.08
C TYR A 39 -7.04 -3.57 0.34
N PRO A 40 -7.87 -4.60 0.11
CA PRO A 40 -9.16 -4.41 -0.53
C PRO A 40 -10.12 -3.62 0.36
N ALA A 41 -10.82 -2.60 -0.17
CA ALA A 41 -11.99 -2.09 0.52
C ALA A 41 -13.19 -3.01 0.34
N HIS A 42 -14.06 -2.98 1.34
CA HIS A 42 -15.26 -3.77 1.43
C HIS A 42 -16.13 -3.68 0.16
N GLU A 43 -16.41 -4.82 -0.47
CA GLU A 43 -17.61 -4.99 -1.27
C GLU A 43 -18.78 -5.27 -0.34
N THR A 44 -19.67 -4.28 -0.15
CA THR A 44 -21.02 -4.57 0.31
C THR A 44 -21.63 -5.63 -0.61
N LYS A 45 -21.72 -6.87 -0.10
CA LYS A 45 -22.34 -8.03 -0.75
C LYS A 45 -23.83 -7.77 -0.93
N SER A 46 -24.18 -6.91 -1.87
CA SER A 46 -25.52 -6.89 -2.41
C SER A 46 -25.52 -7.88 -3.56
N PHE A 47 -26.33 -8.94 -3.46
CA PHE A 47 -26.40 -10.02 -4.46
C PHE A 47 -26.81 -9.49 -5.86
N LEU A 48 -27.33 -8.26 -5.95
CA LEU A 48 -27.63 -7.52 -7.18
C LEU A 48 -26.45 -6.69 -7.73
N GLY A 49 -25.36 -6.55 -6.97
CA GLY A 49 -24.18 -5.74 -7.32
C GLY A 49 -23.24 -6.38 -8.33
N LYS A 50 -23.40 -7.67 -8.65
CA LYS A 50 -22.54 -8.39 -9.62
C LYS A 50 -22.79 -7.99 -11.09
N ILE A 51 -23.93 -7.35 -11.39
CA ILE A 51 -24.29 -6.93 -12.76
C ILE A 51 -23.90 -5.48 -13.03
N PHE A 52 -23.82 -4.63 -12.00
CA PHE A 52 -23.26 -3.30 -12.12
C PHE A 52 -21.79 -3.34 -11.72
N ASN A 53 -20.93 -3.23 -12.73
CA ASN A 53 -19.48 -3.07 -12.65
C ASN A 53 -19.14 -1.80 -11.82
N LYS A 54 -19.36 -1.84 -10.51
CA LYS A 54 -18.99 -0.76 -9.60
C LYS A 54 -17.49 -0.85 -9.46
N GLY A 55 -16.81 0.14 -10.05
CA GLY A 55 -15.35 0.28 -10.08
C GLY A 55 -14.70 0.09 -8.71
N PRO A 56 -13.38 -0.10 -8.70
CA PRO A 56 -12.64 -0.62 -7.55
C PRO A 56 -12.96 0.18 -6.29
N LYS A 57 -13.72 -0.42 -5.38
CA LYS A 57 -13.96 0.16 -4.05
C LYS A 57 -12.58 0.27 -3.38
N GLY A 58 -12.27 1.49 -2.92
CA GLY A 58 -10.93 2.02 -2.67
C GLY A 58 -9.97 1.06 -1.97
N ARG A 59 -9.00 0.54 -2.71
CA ARG A 59 -7.95 -0.28 -2.11
C ARG A 59 -7.02 0.64 -1.32
N LEU A 60 -6.85 0.48 -0.02
CA LEU A 60 -5.87 1.27 0.72
C LEU A 60 -4.47 0.74 0.42
N THR A 61 -3.49 1.60 0.14
CA THR A 61 -2.10 1.19 -0.03
C THR A 61 -1.19 1.95 0.92
N LEU A 62 -0.36 1.23 1.66
CA LEU A 62 0.67 1.81 2.53
C LEU A 62 2.03 1.66 1.86
N ILE A 63 2.84 2.72 1.90
CA ILE A 63 4.20 2.75 1.36
C ILE A 63 5.14 3.41 2.38
N GLY A 64 6.26 2.78 2.69
CA GLY A 64 7.26 3.35 3.61
C GLY A 64 8.58 2.58 3.61
N PRO A 65 9.58 3.02 4.40
CA PRO A 65 10.90 2.35 4.48
C PRO A 65 10.76 0.94 5.03
N ALA A 66 11.38 -0.05 4.38
CA ALA A 66 11.21 -1.47 4.72
C ALA A 66 11.81 -1.85 6.09
N ASP A 67 12.77 -1.10 6.59
CA ASP A 67 13.37 -1.25 7.93
C ASP A 67 12.48 -0.70 9.06
N GLN A 68 11.49 0.14 8.73
CA GLN A 68 10.70 0.89 9.70
C GLN A 68 9.22 0.54 9.66
N LEU A 69 8.72 0.10 8.51
CA LEU A 69 7.31 -0.24 8.31
C LEU A 69 7.12 -1.75 8.42
N LYS A 70 6.33 -2.20 9.41
CA LYS A 70 5.94 -3.60 9.54
C LYS A 70 4.43 -3.74 9.71
N THR A 71 3.80 -4.48 8.81
CA THR A 71 2.38 -4.83 8.95
C THR A 71 2.21 -5.84 10.09
N LEU A 72 1.42 -5.48 11.09
CA LEU A 72 1.13 -6.36 12.22
C LEU A 72 -0.17 -7.13 12.07
N LYS A 73 -1.21 -6.46 11.57
CA LYS A 73 -2.54 -7.03 11.52
C LYS A 73 -3.31 -6.52 10.32
N LYS A 74 -4.01 -7.45 9.69
CA LYS A 74 -4.90 -7.24 8.57
C LYS A 74 -6.27 -7.80 8.93
N ASP A 75 -7.15 -6.93 9.40
CA ASP A 75 -8.55 -7.26 9.65
C ASP A 75 -9.46 -6.68 8.56
N ARG A 76 -10.73 -7.10 8.56
CA ARG A 76 -11.74 -6.63 7.60
C ARG A 76 -11.89 -5.10 7.56
N ASP A 77 -11.77 -4.45 8.71
CA ASP A 77 -12.07 -3.01 8.87
C ASP A 77 -10.89 -2.21 9.47
N MET A 78 -9.76 -2.88 9.75
CA MET A 78 -8.64 -2.26 10.45
C MET A 78 -7.31 -2.77 9.89
N ILE A 79 -6.44 -1.82 9.55
CA ILE A 79 -5.05 -2.07 9.23
C ILE A 79 -4.23 -1.59 10.41
N THR A 80 -3.37 -2.46 10.93
CA THR A 80 -2.40 -2.08 11.98
C THR A 80 -1.00 -2.27 11.44
N ALA A 81 -0.29 -1.15 11.28
CA ALA A 81 1.12 -1.13 10.96
C ALA A 81 1.90 -0.61 12.18
N LEU A 82 3.02 -1.25 12.49
CA LEU A 82 4.00 -0.70 13.40
C LEU A 82 5.02 0.12 12.63
N VAL A 83 5.34 1.27 13.19
CA VAL A 83 6.32 2.21 12.66
C VAL A 83 7.41 2.37 13.70
N SER A 84 8.58 1.82 13.42
CA SER A 84 9.76 1.99 14.27
C SER A 84 10.47 3.28 13.88
N SER A 85 10.64 4.20 14.83
CA SER A 85 11.51 5.35 14.66
C SER A 85 12.75 5.18 15.54
N ASN A 86 13.90 4.86 14.94
CA ASN A 86 15.16 5.13 15.63
C ASN A 86 15.38 6.64 15.60
N ARG A 87 15.48 7.26 16.79
CA ARG A 87 16.01 8.63 16.92
C ARG A 87 17.52 8.59 16.85
#